data_AF-A9B9R9-F1
#
_entry.id   AF-A9B9R9-F1
#
_cell.length_a   1.000
_cell.length_b   1.000
_cell.length_c   1.000
_cell.angle_alpha   90.00
_cell.angle_beta   90.00
_cell.angle_gamma   90.00
#
_symmetry.space_group_name_H-M   'P 1'
#
loop_
_entity.id
_entity.type
_entity.pdbx_description
1 polymer ?
#
loop_
_entity_poly.entity_id
_entity_poly.type
_entity_poly.pdbx_seq_one_letter_code
_entity_poly.pdbx_strand_id
1 'polypeptide(L)' 'MKLLSITFSEMGLDPFARVLLGIISLTFLLTFFLTTRNMDTKGLLRVLYAKPLRKRDGTVEYRKGN' A
#
# COMPACT_ATOMS: atom_id res chain seq x y z
N MET A 1 -27.62 7.61 5.79
CA MET A 1 -26.24 7.53 5.26
C MET A 1 -25.77 8.94 4.85
N LYS A 2 -25.31 9.76 5.79
CA LYS A 2 -24.71 11.10 5.52
C LYS A 2 -23.22 11.17 5.90
N LEU A 3 -22.63 10.07 6.37
CA LEU A 3 -21.25 10.05 6.89
C LEU A 3 -20.18 10.08 5.79
N LEU A 4 -20.53 9.73 4.54
CA LEU A 4 -19.58 9.63 3.42
C LEU A 4 -19.55 10.88 2.51
N SER A 5 -20.32 11.91 2.85
CA SER A 5 -20.51 13.09 1.98
C SER A 5 -19.91 14.36 2.57
N ILE A 6 -18.98 14.26 3.52
CA ILE A 6 -18.24 15.43 3.99
C ILE A 6 -17.18 15.73 2.93
N THR A 7 -17.40 16.78 2.16
CA THR A 7 -16.40 17.25 1.19
C THR A 7 -15.25 17.94 1.93
N PHE A 8 -14.05 17.98 1.33
CA PHE A 8 -12.90 18.71 1.92
C PHE A 8 -13.23 20.17 2.28
N SER A 9 -14.24 20.76 1.65
CA SER A 9 -14.73 22.09 1.95
C SER A 9 -15.44 22.23 3.30
N GLU A 10 -16.07 21.15 3.76
CA GLU A 10 -16.86 21.08 4.99
C GLU A 10 -16.01 20.63 6.19
N MET A 11 -14.80 20.11 5.96
CA MET A 11 -13.87 19.66 7.00
C MET A 11 -13.14 20.79 7.73
N GLY A 12 -13.45 22.05 7.46
CA GLY A 12 -12.79 23.20 8.09
C GLY A 12 -11.29 23.35 7.74
N LEU A 13 -10.79 22.60 6.76
CA LEU A 13 -9.41 22.66 6.30
C LEU A 13 -9.12 24.01 5.63
N ASP A 14 -7.94 24.56 5.89
CA ASP A 14 -7.44 25.76 5.23
C ASP A 14 -7.38 25.55 3.69
N PRO A 15 -7.71 26.56 2.86
CA PRO A 15 -7.65 26.43 1.41
C PRO A 15 -6.31 25.93 0.88
N PHE A 16 -5.19 26.34 1.50
CA PHE A 16 -3.86 25.87 1.11
C PHE A 16 -3.67 24.38 1.42
N ALA A 17 -4.13 23.93 2.58
CA ALA A 17 -4.08 22.52 2.97
C ALA A 17 -4.89 21.62 2.02
N ARG A 18 -6.04 22.11 1.52
CA ARG A 18 -6.86 21.38 0.53
C ARG A 18 -6.11 21.19 -0.79
N VAL A 19 -5.44 22.23 -1.29
CA VAL A 19 -4.63 22.16 -2.51
C VAL A 19 -3.47 21.18 -2.33
N LEU A 20 -2.79 21.25 -1.19
CA LEU A 20 -1.67 20.34 -0.88
C LEU A 20 -2.12 18.88 -0.83
N LEU A 21 -3.27 18.59 -0.20
CA LEU A 21 -3.86 17.25 -0.19
C LEU A 21 -4.20 16.75 -1.59
N GLY A 22 -4.71 17.62 -2.46
CA GLY A 22 -4.95 17.30 -3.87
C GLY A 22 -3.66 16.89 -4.59
N ILE A 23 -2.58 17.66 -4.40
CA ILE A 23 -1.26 17.38 -4.99
C ILE A 23 -0.70 16.05 -4.45
N ILE A 24 -0.76 15.80 -3.15
CA ILE A 24 -0.26 14.57 -2.52
C ILE A 24 -1.06 13.36 -3.04
N SER A 25 -2.38 13.48 -3.11
CA SER A 25 -3.25 12.40 -3.60
C SER A 25 -2.97 12.06 -5.06
N LEU A 26 -2.80 13.10 -5.90
CA LEU A 26 -2.49 12.92 -7.32
C LEU A 26 -1.10 12.32 -7.54
N THR A 27 -0.09 12.84 -6.86
CA THR A 27 1.28 12.31 -6.94
C THR A 27 1.36 10.89 -6.42
N PHE A 28 0.66 10.56 -5.33
CA PHE A 28 0.53 9.19 -4.83
C PHE A 28 -0.09 8.27 -5.88
N LEU A 29 -1.20 8.64 -6.52
CA LEU A 29 -1.83 7.81 -7.54
C LEU A 29 -0.93 7.58 -8.76
N LEU A 30 -0.28 8.63 -9.27
CA LEU A 30 0.65 8.53 -10.39
C LEU A 30 1.83 7.62 -10.05
N THR A 31 2.44 7.82 -8.89
CA THR A 31 3.57 7.02 -8.41
C THR A 31 3.14 5.57 -8.20
N PHE A 32 2.01 5.35 -7.53
CA PHE A 32 1.44 4.02 -7.31
C PHE A 32 1.18 3.30 -8.63
N PHE A 33 0.66 3.98 -9.66
CA PHE A 33 0.40 3.35 -10.95
C PHE A 33 1.69 2.97 -11.69
N LEU A 34 2.70 3.84 -11.65
CA LEU A 34 4.03 3.57 -12.21
C LEU A 34 4.71 2.41 -11.46
N THR A 35 4.69 2.45 -10.13
CA THR A 35 5.30 1.42 -9.29
C THR A 35 4.56 0.10 -9.40
N THR A 36 3.22 0.09 -9.51
CA THR A 36 2.42 -1.15 -9.62
C THR A 36 2.76 -1.91 -10.90
N ARG A 37 2.99 -1.22 -12.03
CA ARG A 37 3.47 -1.88 -13.26
C ARG A 37 4.84 -2.53 -13.09
N ASN A 38 5.66 -2.00 -12.20
CA ASN A 38 7.03 -2.47 -11.95
C ASN A 38 7.16 -3.34 -10.68
N MET A 39 6.07 -3.53 -9.93
CA MET A 39 6.06 -4.33 -8.72
C MET A 39 5.84 -5.79 -9.11
N ASP A 40 6.82 -6.64 -8.79
CA ASP A 40 6.66 -8.08 -8.86
C ASP A 40 5.68 -8.54 -7.78
N THR A 41 4.39 -8.42 -8.10
CA THR A 41 3.28 -8.85 -7.24
C THR A 41 3.39 -10.33 -6.90
N LYS A 42 3.95 -11.16 -7.79
CA LYS A 42 4.18 -12.58 -7.52
C LYS A 42 5.30 -12.79 -6.51
N GLY A 43 6.39 -12.03 -6.61
CA GLY A 43 7.46 -11.99 -5.61
C GLY A 43 6.98 -11.51 -4.25
N LEU A 44 6.18 -10.43 -4.22
CA LEU A 44 5.60 -9.90 -2.98
C LEU A 44 4.68 -10.92 -2.31
N LEU A 45 3.79 -11.55 -3.07
CA LEU A 45 2.90 -12.60 -2.56
C LEU A 45 3.70 -13.83 -2.12
N ARG A 46 4.78 -14.18 -2.82
CA ARG A 46 5.67 -15.27 -2.40
C ARG A 46 6.32 -14.97 -1.06
N VAL A 47 6.74 -13.74 -0.80
CA VAL A 47 7.31 -13.34 0.51
C VAL A 47 6.23 -13.33 1.58
N LEU A 48 5.04 -12.78 1.29
CA LEU A 48 3.93 -12.71 2.25
C LEU A 48 3.35 -14.08 2.60
N TYR A 49 3.29 -15.01 1.65
CA TYR A 49 2.78 -16.37 1.84
C TYR A 49 3.85 -17.42 2.09
N ALA A 50 5.14 -17.06 2.05
CA ALA A 50 6.21 -17.94 2.51
C ALA A 50 6.07 -18.08 4.03
N LYS A 51 5.22 -19.00 4.48
CA LYS A 51 5.23 -19.43 5.88
C LYS A 51 6.63 -19.97 6.16
N PRO A 52 7.36 -19.40 7.14
CA PRO A 52 8.63 -19.95 7.56
C PRO A 52 8.40 -21.37 8.08
N LEU A 53 9.10 -22.35 7.50
CA LEU A 53 9.11 -23.71 8.01
C LEU A 53 10.15 -23.78 9.12
N ARG A 54 9.70 -23.99 10.35
CA ARG A 54 10.58 -24.26 11.49
C ARG A 54 10.93 -25.75 11.49
N LYS A 55 12.22 -26.05 11.35
CA LYS A 55 12.76 -27.41 11.51
C LYS A 55 12.92 -27.74 13.00
N ARG A 56 12.99 -29.04 13.33
CA ARG A 56 13.13 -29.54 14.72
C ARG A 56 14.47 -29.14 15.37
N ASP A 57 15.45 -28.76 14.57
CA ASP A 57 16.76 -28.23 15.01
C ASP A 57 16.71 -26.73 15.36
N GLY A 58 15.54 -26.08 15.26
CA GLY A 58 15.35 -24.67 15.56
C GLY A 58 15.67 -23.72 14.39
N THR A 59 16.15 -24.24 13.26
CA THR A 59 16.42 -23.43 12.08
C THR A 59 15.14 -23.09 11.32
N VAL A 60 15.12 -21.90 10.71
CA VAL A 60 13.98 -21.39 9.95
C VAL A 60 14.35 -21.38 8.48
N GLU A 61 13.66 -22.18 7.67
CA GLU A 61 13.84 -22.20 6.22
C GLU A 61 12.60 -21.65 5.51
N TYR A 62 12.85 -20.77 4.55
CA TYR A 62 11.84 -20.32 3.60
C TYR A 62 11.85 -21.29 2.42
N ARG A 63 10.70 -21.89 2.12
CA ARG A 63 10.58 -22.81 0.98
C ARG A 63 10.85 -22.01 -0.31
N LYS A 64 11.99 -22.24 -0.97
CA LYS A 64 12.23 -21.76 -2.33
C LYS A 64 11.25 -22.51 -3.24
N GLY A 65 10.15 -21.86 -3.61
CA GLY A 65 9.20 -22.43 -4.57
C GLY A 65 9.86 -22.60 -5.94
N ASN A 66 9.51 -23.70 -6.63
CA ASN A 66 9.79 -23.98 -8.04
C ASN A 66 9.36 -22.83 -8.95
#